data_AF-A0AA47M8L2-F1
#
_entry.id   AF-A0AA47M8L2-F1
#
_cell.length_a   1.000
_cell.length_b   1.000
_cell.length_c   1.000
_cell.angle_alpha   90.00
_cell.angle_beta   90.00
_cell.angle_gamma   90.00
#
_symmetry.space_group_name_H-M   'P 1'
#
loop_
_entity.id
_entity.type
_entity.pdbx_description
1 polymer ?
#
loop_
_entity_poly.entity_id
_entity_poly.type
_entity_poly.pdbx_seq_one_letter_code
_entity_poly.pdbx_strand_id
1 'polypeptide(L)'
;MFSFVDIRLALLLSAAVLLARGQDEDDGPFGSCRLDGQMYNDKDVWKPEPCQICVCDSGTIMCDEVICEDTSDCADPIIPDGECCPICPESDGPQEPDYGVFMV
;
A
#
# COMPACT_ATOMS: atom_id res chain seq x y z
N MET A 1 -51.11 -29.39 -13.97
CA MET A 1 -50.52 -29.55 -12.62
C MET A 1 -48.99 -29.60 -12.67
N PHE A 2 -48.39 -30.46 -13.53
CA PHE A 2 -46.93 -30.69 -13.60
C PHE A 2 -46.09 -29.46 -13.99
N SER A 3 -46.50 -28.71 -15.03
CA SER A 3 -45.75 -27.54 -15.50
C SER A 3 -45.60 -26.42 -14.46
N PHE A 4 -46.53 -26.29 -13.52
CA PHE A 4 -46.43 -25.31 -12.44
C PHE A 4 -45.34 -25.69 -11.43
N VAL A 5 -45.12 -26.99 -11.21
CA VAL A 5 -44.10 -27.50 -10.29
C VAL A 5 -42.71 -27.29 -10.88
N ASP A 6 -42.56 -27.51 -12.19
CA ASP A 6 -41.30 -27.28 -12.92
C ASP A 6 -40.90 -25.80 -12.95
N ILE A 7 -41.87 -24.88 -13.16
CA ILE A 7 -41.62 -23.42 -13.13
C ILE A 7 -41.20 -22.97 -11.74
N ARG A 8 -41.87 -23.46 -10.68
CA ARG A 8 -41.50 -23.12 -9.30
C ARG A 8 -40.12 -23.69 -8.95
N LEU A 9 -39.82 -24.90 -9.37
CA LEU A 9 -38.51 -25.51 -9.17
C LEU A 9 -37.40 -24.74 -9.91
N ALA A 10 -37.62 -24.36 -11.17
CA ALA A 10 -36.67 -23.56 -11.94
C ALA A 10 -36.43 -22.18 -11.31
N LEU A 11 -37.50 -21.52 -10.83
CA LEU A 11 -37.39 -20.25 -10.12
C LEU A 11 -36.60 -20.40 -8.81
N LEU A 12 -36.87 -21.45 -8.03
CA LEU A 12 -36.13 -21.72 -6.79
C LEU A 12 -34.66 -22.03 -7.04
N LEU A 13 -34.33 -22.78 -8.09
CA LEU A 13 -32.95 -23.06 -8.49
C LEU A 13 -32.24 -21.78 -8.96
N SER A 14 -32.92 -20.94 -9.75
CA SER A 14 -32.34 -19.66 -10.19
C SER A 14 -32.09 -18.71 -9.01
N ALA A 15 -33.01 -18.66 -8.03
CA ALA A 15 -32.84 -17.91 -6.80
C ALA A 15 -31.68 -18.45 -5.95
N ALA A 16 -31.57 -19.78 -5.81
CA ALA A 16 -30.44 -20.40 -5.10
C ALA A 16 -29.09 -20.12 -5.79
N VAL A 17 -29.05 -20.12 -7.12
CA VAL A 17 -27.84 -19.74 -7.88
C VAL A 17 -27.52 -18.25 -7.71
N LEU A 18 -28.53 -17.36 -7.72
CA LEU A 18 -28.32 -15.93 -7.47
C LEU A 18 -27.86 -15.66 -6.04
N LEU A 19 -28.36 -16.42 -5.05
CA LEU A 19 -27.89 -16.34 -3.66
C LEU A 19 -26.46 -16.87 -3.52
N ALA A 20 -26.12 -17.96 -4.21
CA ALA A 20 -24.74 -18.49 -4.22
C ALA A 20 -23.75 -17.62 -5.00
N ARG A 21 -24.22 -16.82 -5.97
CA ARG A 21 -23.42 -15.88 -6.76
C ARG A 21 -23.42 -14.46 -6.19
N GLY A 22 -24.29 -14.18 -5.21
CA GLY A 22 -24.52 -12.85 -4.63
C GLY A 22 -23.80 -12.63 -3.31
N GLN A 23 -23.16 -13.66 -2.74
CA GLN A 23 -22.22 -13.53 -1.64
C GLN A 23 -20.80 -13.29 -2.16
N ASP A 24 -20.61 -12.21 -2.92
CA ASP A 24 -19.43 -11.37 -2.68
C ASP A 24 -19.85 -10.39 -1.57
N GLU A 25 -20.33 -10.94 -0.45
CA GLU A 25 -20.34 -10.21 0.82
C GLU A 25 -18.87 -10.05 1.15
N ASP A 26 -18.35 -8.87 0.84
CA ASP A 26 -17.09 -8.35 1.38
C ASP A 26 -17.28 -8.18 2.90
N ASP A 27 -17.55 -9.28 3.61
CA ASP A 27 -17.22 -9.48 5.03
C ASP A 27 -15.70 -9.71 5.14
N GLY A 28 -14.92 -8.93 4.36
CA GLY A 28 -13.54 -8.66 4.69
C GLY A 28 -13.54 -7.90 6.01
N PRO A 29 -12.52 -8.09 6.87
CA PRO A 29 -12.37 -7.27 8.08
C PRO A 29 -12.63 -5.82 7.70
N PHE A 30 -13.66 -5.19 8.28
CA PHE A 30 -14.11 -3.85 7.90
C PHE A 30 -12.91 -2.91 7.89
N GLY A 31 -12.48 -2.50 6.70
CA GLY A 31 -11.31 -1.63 6.52
C GLY A 31 -10.00 -2.31 6.10
N SER A 32 -9.98 -3.62 5.85
CA SER A 32 -8.82 -4.32 5.29
C SER A 32 -8.67 -4.08 3.77
N CYS A 33 -7.44 -4.09 3.29
CA CYS A 33 -7.10 -3.90 1.88
C CYS A 33 -6.45 -5.15 1.29
N ARG A 34 -6.63 -5.38 -0.01
CA ARG A 34 -5.97 -6.47 -0.73
C ARG A 34 -5.14 -5.93 -1.90
N LEU A 35 -3.84 -6.18 -1.87
CA LEU A 35 -2.90 -5.84 -2.95
C LEU A 35 -2.11 -7.09 -3.35
N ASP A 36 -2.05 -7.41 -4.64
CA ASP A 36 -1.28 -8.54 -5.20
C ASP A 36 -1.52 -9.91 -4.51
N GLY A 37 -2.73 -10.11 -4.00
CA GLY A 37 -3.11 -11.34 -3.27
C GLY A 37 -2.70 -11.35 -1.80
N GLN A 38 -2.03 -10.31 -1.31
CA GLN A 38 -1.74 -10.09 0.11
C GLN A 38 -2.83 -9.23 0.76
N MET A 39 -3.22 -9.60 1.98
CA MET A 39 -4.16 -8.85 2.81
C MET A 39 -3.41 -7.94 3.78
N TYR A 40 -3.88 -6.71 3.91
CA TYR A 40 -3.39 -5.67 4.79
C TYR A 40 -4.54 -5.21 5.69
N ASN A 41 -4.26 -5.00 6.98
CA ASN A 41 -5.24 -4.46 7.92
C ASN A 41 -5.43 -2.97 7.72
N ASP A 42 -6.52 -2.43 8.28
CA ASP A 42 -6.69 -0.98 8.36
C ASP A 42 -5.49 -0.34 9.08
N LYS A 43 -4.99 0.75 8.50
CA LYS A 43 -3.79 1.50 8.92
C LYS A 43 -2.46 0.77 8.73
N ASP A 44 -2.42 -0.39 8.08
CA ASP A 44 -1.15 -0.99 7.68
C ASP A 44 -0.44 -0.09 6.67
N VAL A 45 0.88 0.07 6.86
CA VAL A 45 1.77 0.81 5.97
C VAL A 45 2.83 -0.15 5.44
N TRP A 46 3.03 -0.17 4.14
CA TRP A 46 4.01 -1.04 3.49
C TRP A 46 4.71 -0.34 2.32
N LYS A 47 5.86 -0.88 1.92
CA LYS A 47 6.65 -0.44 0.78
C LYS A 47 6.67 -1.55 -0.28
N PRO A 48 5.81 -1.52 -1.31
CA PRO A 48 5.87 -2.50 -2.40
C PRO A 48 7.15 -2.34 -3.23
N GLU A 49 7.60 -1.10 -3.41
CA GLU A 49 8.82 -0.72 -4.10
C GLU A 49 9.65 0.23 -3.21
N PRO A 50 10.98 0.35 -3.36
CA PRO A 50 11.81 1.22 -2.51
C PRO A 50 11.32 2.67 -2.46
N CYS A 51 10.83 3.18 -3.59
CA CYS A 51 10.36 4.55 -3.77
C CYS A 51 8.84 4.73 -3.66
N GLN A 52 8.10 3.72 -3.22
CA GLN A 52 6.65 3.81 -3.08
C GLN A 52 6.23 3.41 -1.66
N ILE A 53 5.40 4.21 -1.03
CA ILE A 53 4.82 3.92 0.27
C ILE A 53 3.31 3.86 0.11
N CYS A 54 2.71 2.76 0.56
CA CYS A 54 1.28 2.57 0.55
C CYS A 54 0.73 2.44 1.97
N VAL A 55 -0.49 2.94 2.17
CA VAL A 55 -1.26 2.79 3.39
C VAL A 55 -2.65 2.24 3.06
N CYS A 56 -3.14 1.33 3.89
CA CYS A 56 -4.54 0.92 3.87
C CYS A 56 -5.32 1.85 4.79
N ASP A 57 -6.23 2.65 4.23
CA ASP A 57 -7.14 3.48 4.99
C ASP A 57 -8.58 3.05 4.75
N SER A 58 -9.20 2.46 5.76
CA SER A 58 -10.63 2.14 5.76
C SER A 58 -11.06 1.31 4.53
N GLY A 59 -10.21 0.38 4.08
CA GLY A 59 -10.44 -0.48 2.91
C GLY A 59 -9.99 0.12 1.57
N THR A 60 -9.41 1.32 1.58
CA THR A 60 -8.83 1.97 0.40
C THR A 60 -7.32 1.97 0.49
N ILE A 61 -6.64 1.55 -0.58
CA ILE A 61 -5.19 1.64 -0.69
C ILE A 61 -4.83 3.04 -1.20
N MET A 62 -4.02 3.77 -0.44
CA MET A 62 -3.45 5.06 -0.84
C MET A 62 -1.94 4.91 -0.95
N CYS A 63 -1.38 5.15 -2.13
CA CYS A 63 0.06 5.07 -2.37
C CYS A 63 0.61 6.45 -2.74
N ASP A 64 1.80 6.74 -2.25
CA ASP A 64 2.55 7.97 -2.55
C ASP A 64 3.98 7.63 -2.97
N GLU A 65 4.57 8.51 -3.77
CA GLU A 65 5.94 8.38 -4.26
C GLU A 65 6.91 9.12 -3.33
N VAL A 66 8.03 8.47 -3.02
CA VAL A 66 9.09 9.06 -2.20
C VAL A 66 9.89 10.03 -3.07
N ILE A 67 9.86 11.31 -2.71
CA ILE A 67 10.69 12.35 -3.34
C ILE A 67 11.95 12.51 -2.50
N CYS A 68 13.11 12.33 -3.13
CA CYS A 68 14.41 12.47 -2.48
C CYS A 68 14.91 13.91 -2.49
N GLU A 69 15.72 14.25 -1.50
CA GLU A 69 16.46 15.52 -1.46
C GLU A 69 17.60 15.51 -2.48
N ASP A 70 17.91 16.68 -3.04
CA ASP A 70 19.01 16.85 -3.98
C ASP A 70 20.36 16.61 -3.28
N THR A 71 21.09 15.59 -3.72
CA THR A 71 22.44 15.24 -3.22
C THR A 71 23.55 15.70 -4.17
N SER A 72 23.33 16.79 -4.91
CA SER A 72 24.25 17.30 -5.94
C SER A 72 25.60 17.78 -5.39
N ASP A 73 25.66 18.16 -4.12
CA ASP A 73 26.89 18.57 -3.43
C ASP A 73 27.75 17.39 -2.95
N CYS A 74 27.30 16.17 -3.21
CA CYS A 74 27.95 14.92 -2.81
C CYS A 74 28.83 14.37 -3.93
N ALA A 75 30.08 14.03 -3.63
CA ALA A 75 30.98 13.46 -4.63
C ALA A 75 30.66 12.00 -4.97
N ASP A 76 30.21 11.22 -3.98
CA ASP A 76 29.90 9.79 -4.13
C ASP A 76 28.63 9.39 -3.36
N PRO A 77 27.44 9.73 -3.88
CA PRO A 77 26.17 9.32 -3.29
C PRO A 77 25.95 7.80 -3.45
N ILE A 78 25.59 7.13 -2.35
CA ILE A 78 25.35 5.68 -2.33
C ILE A 78 23.87 5.44 -2.01
N ILE A 79 23.19 4.56 -2.75
CA ILE A 79 21.82 4.13 -2.44
C ILE A 79 21.90 2.78 -1.69
N PRO A 80 21.52 2.72 -0.39
CA PRO A 80 21.50 1.47 0.35
C PRO A 80 20.48 0.48 -0.21
N ASP A 81 20.73 -0.82 -0.03
CA ASP A 81 19.80 -1.87 -0.45
C ASP A 81 18.43 -1.70 0.22
N GLY A 82 17.38 -1.58 -0.59
CA GLY A 82 16.00 -1.44 -0.12
C GLY A 82 15.55 0.00 0.18
N GLU A 83 16.43 0.99 0.01
CA GLU A 83 16.08 2.41 0.14
C GLU A 83 15.88 3.07 -1.22
N CYS A 84 15.03 4.11 -1.26
CA CYS A 84 14.83 4.90 -2.46
C CYS A 84 15.95 5.94 -2.66
N CYS A 85 16.36 6.58 -1.57
CA CYS A 85 17.12 7.81 -1.65
C CYS A 85 18.62 7.57 -1.43
N PRO A 86 19.47 8.29 -2.18
CA PRO A 86 20.91 8.26 -1.95
C PRO A 86 21.25 8.92 -0.62
N ILE A 87 22.27 8.37 0.04
CA ILE A 87 22.92 8.95 1.21
C ILE A 87 24.34 9.38 0.87
N CYS A 88 24.80 10.44 1.53
CA CYS A 88 26.19 10.87 1.46
C CYS A 88 26.98 10.24 2.61
N PRO A 89 27.97 9.37 2.33
CA PRO A 89 28.83 8.84 3.37
C PRO A 89 29.65 9.97 4.02
N GLU A 90 29.83 9.90 5.34
CA GLU A 90 30.44 10.94 6.18
C GLU A 90 31.90 11.31 5.84
N SER A 91 32.52 10.65 4.84
CA SER A 91 33.79 11.11 4.27
C SER A 91 33.68 12.45 3.53
N ASP A 92 32.46 12.81 3.11
CA ASP A 92 32.07 14.13 2.63
C ASP A 92 30.88 14.61 3.47
N GLY A 93 31.06 14.71 4.80
CA GLY A 93 30.14 15.48 5.62
C GLY A 93 29.99 16.91 5.06
N PRO A 94 28.84 17.58 5.24
CA PRO A 94 28.76 19.00 4.93
C PRO A 94 29.96 19.69 5.57
N GLN A 95 30.68 20.53 4.81
CA GLN A 95 31.37 21.63 5.47
C GLN A 95 30.27 22.48 6.09
N GLU A 96 29.80 22.11 7.29
CA GLU A 96 29.21 23.08 8.17
C GLU A 96 30.26 24.19 8.26
N PRO A 97 29.96 25.42 7.79
CA PRO A 97 30.77 26.53 8.23
C PRO A 97 30.60 26.55 9.74
N ASP A 98 31.67 26.19 10.46
CA ASP A 98 31.88 26.44 11.87
C ASP A 98 31.65 27.93 12.12
N TYR A 99 30.38 28.32 12.27
CA TYR A 99 29.99 29.58 12.87
C TYR A 99 30.18 29.38 14.37
N GLY A 100 31.46 29.44 14.74
CA GLY A 100 32.04 29.70 16.04
C GLY A 100 31.15 29.45 17.24
N VAL A 101 31.59 28.50 18.06
CA VAL A 101 31.45 28.57 19.51
C VAL A 101 32.04 29.92 19.99
N PHE A 102 31.22 30.97 20.04
CA PHE A 102 31.54 32.14 20.83
C PHE A 102 31.24 31.79 22.28
N MET A 103 32.27 31.28 22.98
CA MET A 103 32.29 31.35 24.43
C MET A 103 32.12 32.82 24.84
N VAL A 104 30.94 33.18 25.33
CA VAL A 104 30.70 34.33 26.21
C VAL A 104 29.67 33.99 27.27
#